data_AF-A0A6G0W8A0-F1
#
_entry.id   AF-A0A6G0W8A0-F1
#
_cell.length_a   1.000
_cell.length_b   1.000
_cell.length_c   1.000
_cell.angle_alpha   90.00
_cell.angle_beta   90.00
_cell.angle_gamma   90.00
#
_symmetry.space_group_name_H-M   'P 1'
#
loop_
_entity.id
_entity.type
_entity.pdbx_description
1 polymer ?
#
loop_
_entity_poly.entity_id
_entity_poly.type
_entity_poly.pdbx_seq_one_letter_code
_entity_poly.pdbx_strand_id
1 'polypeptide(L)'
;MAAAWAFFLLVATVAVAASNDLPLCSSMKNIGNVLYNPIMDAHRPAVKKCLAQSGFRNAVIARRNPNKDELGSFFSTNECREVVEAMREVVKSNSDRCVIDAYGTHLGQLATLSFDDLKLIYAPFMNLPPPSPSTPSSSPPSSSS
;
A
#
# COMPACT_ATOMS: atom_id res chain seq x y z
N MET A 1 41.89 -49.04 -30.81
CA MET A 1 41.20 -47.78 -31.18
C MET A 1 41.26 -46.88 -29.96
N ALA A 2 41.84 -45.70 -30.12
CA ALA A 2 42.26 -44.82 -29.03
C ALA A 2 41.09 -44.07 -28.38
N ALA A 3 41.30 -43.74 -27.12
CA ALA A 3 40.41 -43.07 -26.19
C ALA A 3 39.96 -41.68 -26.64
N ALA A 4 38.79 -41.26 -26.18
CA ALA A 4 38.54 -39.86 -25.81
C ALA A 4 37.33 -39.79 -24.88
N TRP A 5 37.63 -39.80 -23.59
CA TRP A 5 36.74 -39.30 -22.54
C TRP A 5 36.54 -37.80 -22.74
N ALA A 6 35.31 -37.34 -22.82
CA ALA A 6 34.97 -35.92 -22.70
C ALA A 6 33.92 -35.77 -21.60
N PHE A 7 34.42 -35.66 -20.36
CA PHE A 7 33.72 -35.05 -19.25
C PHE A 7 33.48 -33.57 -19.61
N PHE A 8 32.29 -33.24 -20.11
CA PHE A 8 31.82 -31.86 -20.13
C PHE A 8 31.15 -31.56 -18.79
N LEU A 9 31.97 -31.13 -17.83
CA LEU A 9 31.53 -30.42 -16.63
C LEU A 9 30.91 -29.09 -17.06
N LEU A 10 29.61 -29.11 -17.31
CA LEU A 10 28.80 -27.91 -17.42
C LEU A 10 28.61 -27.39 -15.99
N VAL A 11 29.62 -26.65 -15.52
CA VAL A 11 29.50 -25.81 -14.33
C VAL A 11 28.48 -24.75 -14.68
N ALA A 12 27.21 -25.02 -14.36
CA ALA A 12 26.23 -23.98 -14.21
C ALA A 12 26.69 -23.13 -13.03
N THR A 13 27.48 -22.09 -13.33
CA THR A 13 27.62 -20.94 -12.45
C THR A 13 26.23 -20.39 -12.27
N VAL A 14 25.57 -20.80 -11.19
CA VAL A 14 24.45 -20.05 -10.66
C VAL A 14 25.07 -18.70 -10.31
N ALA A 15 24.84 -17.72 -11.19
CA ALA A 15 25.05 -16.34 -10.84
C ALA A 15 24.20 -16.14 -9.58
N VAL A 16 24.85 -16.12 -8.42
CA VAL A 16 24.24 -15.64 -7.20
C VAL A 16 23.82 -14.23 -7.55
N ALA A 17 22.51 -14.04 -7.73
CA ALA A 17 21.92 -12.74 -7.89
C ALA A 17 22.53 -11.87 -6.78
N ALA A 18 23.12 -10.74 -7.16
CA ALA A 18 23.53 -9.74 -6.20
C ALA A 18 22.32 -9.49 -5.29
N SER A 19 22.40 -9.92 -4.03
CA SER A 19 21.43 -9.56 -3.03
C SER A 19 21.55 -8.05 -2.90
N ASN A 20 20.64 -7.33 -3.55
CA ASN A 20 20.40 -5.94 -3.21
C ASN A 20 19.83 -5.97 -1.79
N ASP A 21 20.73 -6.04 -0.79
CA ASP A 21 20.41 -5.94 0.63
C ASP A 21 19.91 -4.53 0.89
N LEU A 22 18.64 -4.33 0.50
CA LEU A 22 17.90 -3.12 0.80
C LEU A 22 17.86 -2.98 2.32
N PRO A 23 18.18 -1.80 2.86
CA PRO A 23 18.15 -1.60 4.30
C PRO A 23 16.71 -1.75 4.81
N LEU A 24 16.56 -2.08 6.09
CA LEU A 24 15.27 -1.98 6.76
C LEU A 24 14.82 -0.51 6.76
N CYS A 25 13.57 -0.21 6.43
CA CYS A 25 13.04 1.15 6.44
C CYS A 25 13.21 1.80 7.83
N SER A 26 13.14 1.01 8.91
CA SER A 26 13.37 1.47 10.29
C SER A 26 14.81 1.93 10.56
N SER A 27 15.79 1.46 9.78
CA SER A 27 17.20 1.84 9.89
C SER A 27 17.57 3.06 9.05
N MET A 28 16.71 3.45 8.11
CA MET A 28 16.96 4.59 7.24
C MET A 28 16.63 5.92 7.93
N LYS A 29 17.68 6.73 8.13
CA LYS A 29 17.49 8.14 8.50
C LYS A 29 16.73 8.85 7.39
N ASN A 30 15.68 9.59 7.76
CA ASN A 30 14.87 10.43 6.86
C ASN A 30 13.90 9.72 5.91
N ILE A 31 13.67 8.40 6.01
CA ILE A 31 12.64 7.77 5.15
C ILE A 31 11.26 8.39 5.38
N GLY A 32 10.94 8.78 6.62
CA GLY A 32 9.74 9.54 6.94
C GLY A 32 9.68 10.86 6.15
N ASN A 33 10.74 11.64 6.12
CA ASN A 33 10.76 12.92 5.38
C ASN A 33 10.57 12.71 3.87
N VAL A 34 11.19 11.66 3.31
CA VAL A 34 11.03 11.29 1.90
C VAL A 34 9.57 10.99 1.56
N LEU A 35 8.89 10.25 2.43
CA LEU A 35 7.52 9.82 2.18
C LEU A 35 6.49 10.91 2.51
N TYR A 36 6.68 11.65 3.60
CA TYR A 36 5.70 12.58 4.12
C TYR A 36 5.86 14.02 3.61
N ASN A 37 7.08 14.52 3.37
CA ASN A 37 7.27 15.91 2.96
C ASN A 37 6.56 16.25 1.63
N PRO A 38 6.67 15.43 0.57
CA PRO A 38 5.99 15.74 -0.69
C PRO A 38 4.48 15.90 -0.52
N ILE A 39 3.88 15.10 0.35
CA ILE A 39 2.45 15.13 0.65
C ILE A 39 2.10 16.36 1.48
N MET A 40 2.92 16.68 2.48
CA MET A 40 2.71 17.87 3.31
C MET A 40 2.95 19.19 2.58
N ASP A 41 3.69 19.17 1.47
CA ASP A 41 3.93 20.32 0.62
C ASP A 41 2.83 20.48 -0.43
N ALA A 42 2.44 19.40 -1.11
CA ALA A 42 1.43 19.45 -2.18
C ALA A 42 -0.03 19.36 -1.68
N HIS A 43 -0.29 18.57 -0.64
CA HIS A 43 -1.64 18.21 -0.18
C HIS A 43 -1.96 18.70 1.24
N ARG A 44 -1.21 19.69 1.76
CA ARG A 44 -1.42 20.24 3.12
C ARG A 44 -2.88 20.54 3.47
N PRO A 45 -3.69 21.17 2.59
CA PRO A 45 -5.09 21.45 2.89
C PRO A 45 -5.93 20.17 3.05
N ALA A 46 -5.73 19.18 2.19
CA ALA A 46 -6.42 17.89 2.25
C ALA A 46 -6.01 17.10 3.50
N VAL A 47 -4.72 17.08 3.85
CA VAL A 47 -4.23 16.46 5.10
C VAL A 47 -4.90 17.09 6.32
N LYS A 48 -4.93 18.42 6.40
CA LYS A 48 -5.55 19.13 7.53
C LYS A 48 -7.05 18.81 7.64
N LYS A 49 -7.77 18.81 6.52
CA LYS A 49 -9.21 18.48 6.48
C LYS A 49 -9.47 17.02 6.86
N CYS A 50 -8.72 16.09 6.28
CA CYS A 50 -8.82 14.67 6.59
C CYS A 50 -8.62 14.43 8.10
N LEU A 51 -7.55 14.95 8.70
CA LEU A 51 -7.26 14.76 10.12
C LEU A 51 -8.32 15.37 11.04
N ALA A 52 -8.92 16.50 10.63
CA ALA A 52 -9.96 17.17 11.39
C ALA A 52 -11.30 16.42 11.30
N GLN A 53 -11.73 16.04 10.09
CA GLN A 53 -13.02 15.38 9.86
C GLN A 53 -13.04 13.92 10.33
N SER A 54 -11.93 13.19 10.18
CA SER A 54 -11.81 11.81 10.67
C SER A 54 -11.60 11.70 12.19
N GLY A 55 -11.28 12.81 12.86
CA GLY A 55 -10.86 12.77 14.26
C GLY A 55 -9.47 12.17 14.50
N PHE A 56 -8.74 11.76 13.45
CA PHE A 56 -7.39 11.19 13.58
C PHE A 56 -6.41 12.14 14.26
N ARG A 57 -6.62 13.46 14.18
CA ARG A 57 -5.83 14.43 14.96
C ARG A 57 -5.84 14.11 16.45
N ASN A 58 -6.98 13.69 17.00
CA ASN A 58 -7.11 13.34 18.42
C ASN A 58 -6.37 12.04 18.74
N ALA A 59 -6.47 11.04 17.86
CA ALA A 59 -5.73 9.78 18.01
C ALA A 59 -4.21 10.01 18.00
N VAL A 60 -3.70 10.86 17.10
CA VAL A 60 -2.28 11.23 17.02
C VAL A 60 -1.82 11.96 18.28
N ILE A 61 -2.57 12.97 18.74
CA ILE A 61 -2.25 13.71 19.98
C ILE A 61 -2.22 12.77 21.19
N ALA A 62 -3.19 11.86 21.27
CA ALA A 62 -3.32 10.89 22.35
C ALA A 62 -2.38 9.67 22.20
N ARG A 63 -1.57 9.61 21.13
CA ARG A 63 -0.66 8.49 20.79
C ARG A 63 -1.35 7.12 20.86
N ARG A 64 -2.58 7.06 20.39
CA ARG A 64 -3.37 5.82 20.31
C ARG A 64 -3.74 5.51 18.86
N ASN A 65 -4.14 4.26 18.64
CA ASN A 65 -4.78 3.90 17.38
C ASN A 65 -6.14 4.60 17.27
N PRO A 66 -6.57 4.96 16.04
CA PRO A 66 -7.91 5.49 15.82
C PRO A 66 -8.95 4.45 16.23
N ASN A 67 -10.03 4.92 16.84
CA ASN A 67 -11.15 4.06 17.20
C ASN A 67 -12.04 3.80 15.98
N LYS A 68 -13.07 2.99 16.17
CA LYS A 68 -14.01 2.60 15.12
C LYS A 68 -14.69 3.80 14.45
N ASP A 69 -15.14 4.80 15.20
CA ASP A 69 -15.87 5.95 14.65
C ASP A 69 -14.94 6.88 13.86
N GLU A 70 -13.71 7.03 14.34
CA GLU A 70 -12.65 7.76 13.65
C GLU A 70 -12.26 7.07 12.33
N LEU A 71 -12.14 5.74 12.34
CA LEU A 71 -11.92 4.93 11.12
C LEU A 71 -13.10 5.04 10.15
N GLY A 72 -14.34 4.97 10.65
CA GLY A 72 -15.54 5.14 9.83
C GLY A 72 -15.57 6.52 9.15
N SER A 73 -15.22 7.57 9.89
CA SER A 73 -15.14 8.94 9.38
C SER A 73 -14.00 9.11 8.37
N PHE A 74 -12.85 8.48 8.62
CA PHE A 74 -11.72 8.43 7.69
C PHE A 74 -12.13 7.84 6.33
N PHE A 75 -12.78 6.67 6.31
CA PHE A 75 -13.21 6.00 5.08
C PHE A 75 -14.45 6.60 4.40
N SER A 76 -14.99 7.70 4.93
CA SER A 76 -16.18 8.39 4.42
C SER A 76 -15.89 9.78 3.85
N THR A 77 -14.65 10.27 3.94
CA THR A 77 -14.28 11.62 3.49
C THR A 77 -13.38 11.56 2.25
N ASN A 78 -13.67 12.42 1.27
CA ASN A 78 -12.92 12.45 0.02
C ASN A 78 -11.50 12.98 0.22
N GLU A 79 -11.31 13.89 1.18
CA GLU A 79 -10.00 14.42 1.54
C GLU A 79 -9.08 13.32 2.09
N CYS A 80 -9.60 12.37 2.88
CA CYS A 80 -8.81 11.24 3.32
C CYS A 80 -8.46 10.28 2.20
N ARG A 81 -9.37 10.08 1.23
CA ARG A 81 -9.06 9.34 0.01
C ARG A 81 -7.92 10.00 -0.77
N GLU A 82 -8.01 11.30 -1.03
CA GLU A 82 -6.97 12.05 -1.74
C GLU A 82 -5.60 11.91 -1.06
N VAL A 83 -5.55 12.05 0.27
CA VAL A 83 -4.30 11.93 1.04
C VAL A 83 -3.71 10.52 0.95
N VAL A 84 -4.54 9.48 1.02
CA VAL A 84 -4.05 8.09 0.89
C VAL A 84 -3.54 7.83 -0.51
N GLU A 85 -4.25 8.26 -1.55
CA GLU A 85 -3.79 8.07 -2.93
C GLU A 85 -2.47 8.81 -3.19
N ALA A 86 -2.32 10.05 -2.70
CA ALA A 86 -1.03 10.76 -2.76
C ALA A 86 0.08 10.01 -2.02
N MET A 87 -0.21 9.44 -0.83
CA MET A 87 0.74 8.62 -0.09
C MET A 87 1.13 7.36 -0.86
N ARG A 88 0.16 6.68 -1.50
CA ARG A 88 0.43 5.50 -2.32
C ARG A 88 1.36 5.82 -3.48
N GLU A 89 1.14 6.94 -4.17
CA GLU A 89 2.01 7.37 -5.27
C GLU A 89 3.44 7.60 -4.81
N VAL A 90 3.64 8.31 -3.69
CA VAL A 90 4.98 8.56 -3.12
C VAL A 90 5.64 7.27 -2.64
N VAL A 91 4.89 6.36 -2.00
CA VAL A 91 5.41 5.06 -1.57
C VAL A 91 5.81 4.22 -2.79
N LYS A 92 4.98 4.23 -3.85
CA LYS A 92 5.25 3.53 -5.10
C LYS A 92 6.49 4.08 -5.80
N SER A 93 6.66 5.39 -5.85
CA SER A 93 7.84 6.03 -6.46
C SER A 93 9.13 5.79 -5.68
N ASN A 94 9.04 5.28 -4.44
CA ASN A 94 10.15 4.96 -3.56
C ASN A 94 10.19 3.45 -3.21
N SER A 95 9.57 2.59 -4.02
CA SER A 95 9.32 1.19 -3.70
C SER A 95 10.56 0.35 -3.43
N ASP A 96 11.68 0.75 -4.04
CA ASP A 96 12.97 0.08 -4.05
C ASP A 96 13.98 0.72 -3.09
N ARG A 97 13.52 1.56 -2.15
CA ARG A 97 14.44 2.23 -1.22
C ARG A 97 14.76 1.43 0.03
N CYS A 98 13.84 0.58 0.47
CA CYS A 98 14.00 -0.24 1.67
C CYS A 98 13.00 -1.40 1.73
N VAL A 99 13.26 -2.31 2.67
CA VAL A 99 12.35 -3.40 3.06
C VAL A 99 11.72 -3.10 4.42
N ILE A 100 10.45 -3.47 4.61
CA ILE A 100 9.69 -3.18 5.84
C ILE A 100 9.86 -4.25 6.91
N ASP A 101 10.40 -5.42 6.55
CA ASP A 101 10.67 -6.53 7.46
C ASP A 101 11.94 -7.30 7.05
N ALA A 102 12.35 -8.23 7.93
CA ALA A 102 13.52 -9.09 7.71
C ALA A 102 13.29 -10.16 6.63
N TYR A 103 12.06 -10.33 6.15
CA TYR A 103 11.71 -11.27 5.08
C TYR A 103 11.91 -10.66 3.68
N GLY A 104 12.30 -9.38 3.61
CA GLY A 104 12.56 -8.69 2.35
C GLY A 104 11.31 -8.08 1.73
N THR A 105 10.24 -7.89 2.51
CA THR A 105 9.02 -7.24 2.01
C THR A 105 9.34 -5.81 1.58
N HIS A 106 9.20 -5.51 0.29
CA HIS A 106 9.51 -4.18 -0.25
C HIS A 106 8.53 -3.11 0.23
N LEU A 107 9.02 -1.89 0.47
CA LEU A 107 8.19 -0.71 0.78
C LEU A 107 7.04 -0.53 -0.22
N GLY A 108 7.30 -0.78 -1.51
CA GLY A 108 6.28 -0.67 -2.56
C GLY A 108 5.07 -1.57 -2.38
N GLN A 109 5.17 -2.65 -1.59
CA GLN A 109 4.03 -3.51 -1.31
C GLN A 109 2.93 -2.76 -0.53
N LEU A 110 3.29 -1.74 0.27
CA LEU A 110 2.32 -0.89 0.98
C LEU A 110 1.47 -0.04 0.03
N ALA A 111 1.92 0.22 -1.20
CA ALA A 111 1.16 0.99 -2.19
C ALA A 111 0.19 0.12 -3.01
N THR A 112 0.23 -1.21 -2.87
CA THR A 112 -0.59 -2.12 -3.70
C THR A 112 -2.09 -2.01 -3.38
N LEU A 113 -2.42 -1.77 -2.12
CA LEU A 113 -3.81 -1.65 -1.65
C LEU A 113 -4.37 -0.27 -1.95
N SER A 114 -5.51 -0.21 -2.64
CA SER A 114 -6.27 1.03 -2.82
C SER A 114 -6.96 1.48 -1.55
N PHE A 115 -7.44 2.73 -1.52
CA PHE A 115 -8.24 3.22 -0.41
C PHE A 115 -9.48 2.33 -0.13
N ASP A 116 -10.10 1.79 -1.18
CA ASP A 116 -11.26 0.91 -1.04
C ASP A 116 -10.88 -0.50 -0.57
N ASP A 117 -9.72 -1.02 -1.00
CA ASP A 117 -9.19 -2.29 -0.46
C ASP A 117 -8.90 -2.16 1.04
N LEU A 118 -8.29 -1.04 1.46
CA LEU A 118 -8.08 -0.73 2.87
C LEU A 118 -9.41 -0.67 3.62
N LYS A 119 -10.41 0.02 3.06
CA LYS A 119 -11.76 0.09 3.65
C LYS A 119 -12.37 -1.30 3.87
N LEU A 120 -12.20 -2.21 2.91
CA LEU A 120 -12.69 -3.60 3.01
C LEU A 120 -11.96 -4.39 4.09
N ILE A 121 -10.64 -4.24 4.20
CA ILE A 121 -9.84 -4.88 5.25
C ILE A 121 -10.30 -4.42 6.64
N TYR A 122 -10.64 -3.14 6.80
CA TYR A 122 -11.10 -2.57 8.07
C TYR A 122 -12.61 -2.72 8.32
N ALA A 123 -13.40 -3.14 7.33
CA ALA A 123 -14.86 -3.27 7.45
C ALA A 123 -15.33 -4.12 8.65
N PRO A 124 -14.70 -5.28 8.97
CA PRO A 124 -15.09 -6.07 10.14
C PRO A 124 -14.90 -5.31 11.46
N PHE A 125 -13.87 -4.47 11.56
CA PHE A 125 -13.58 -3.66 12.75
C PHE A 125 -14.53 -2.46 12.89
N MET A 126 -15.12 -2.03 11.77
CA MET A 126 -16.09 -0.93 11.74
C MET A 126 -17.55 -1.40 11.87
N ASN A 127 -17.82 -2.71 11.98
CA ASN A 127 -19.16 -3.30 11.79
C ASN A 127 -19.91 -2.70 10.58
N LEU A 128 -19.19 -2.42 9.49
CA LEU A 128 -19.86 -2.00 8.26
C LEU A 128 -20.56 -3.23 7.67
N PRO A 129 -21.80 -3.10 7.15
CA PRO A 129 -22.42 -4.19 6.41
C PRO A 129 -21.52 -4.57 5.23
N PRO A 130 -21.43 -5.87 4.87
CA PRO A 130 -20.64 -6.31 3.73
C PRO A 130 -21.09 -5.55 2.47
N PRO A 131 -20.17 -5.24 1.53
CA PRO A 131 -20.55 -4.62 0.27
C PRO A 131 -21.60 -5.50 -0.40
N SER A 132 -22.75 -4.90 -0.76
CA SER A 132 -23.78 -5.62 -1.50
C SER A 132 -23.19 -6.15 -2.80
N PRO A 133 -23.36 -7.43 -3.13
CA PRO A 133 -22.91 -7.94 -4.42
C PRO A 133 -23.64 -7.14 -5.49
N SER A 134 -22.88 -6.37 -6.28
CA SER A 134 -23.38 -5.66 -7.45
C SER A 134 -24.11 -6.65 -8.32
N THR A 135 -25.44 -6.54 -8.33
CA THR A 135 -26.29 -7.34 -9.19
C THR A 135 -25.92 -6.97 -10.63
N PRO A 136 -25.48 -7.92 -11.48
CA PRO A 136 -25.28 -7.63 -12.89
C PRO A 136 -26.63 -7.15 -13.44
N SER A 137 -26.67 -5.89 -13.87
CA SER A 137 -27.83 -5.26 -14.50
C SER A 137 -28.15 -6.00 -15.79
N SER A 138 -28.94 -7.06 -15.66
CA SER A 138 -29.45 -7.84 -16.78
C SER A 138 -30.60 -7.05 -17.35
N SER A 139 -30.30 -6.13 -18.26
CA SER A 139 -31.31 -5.51 -19.11
C SER A 139 -31.85 -6.59 -20.04
N PRO A 140 -33.16 -6.90 -20.03
CA PRO A 140 -33.72 -7.84 -21.00
C PRO A 140 -33.72 -7.22 -22.40
N PRO A 141 -33.50 -8.00 -23.47
CA PRO A 141 -33.60 -7.49 -24.82
C PRO A 141 -35.07 -7.11 -25.11
N SER A 142 -35.27 -5.87 -25.55
CA SER A 142 -36.56 -5.39 -26.04
C SER A 142 -36.88 -6.09 -27.37
N SER A 143 -37.73 -7.11 -27.33
CA SER A 143 -38.38 -7.66 -28.51
C SER A 143 -39.36 -6.63 -29.06
N SER A 144 -39.02 -6.01 -30.19
CA SER A 144 -39.94 -5.20 -30.98
C SER A 144 -40.52 -6.06 -32.09
N SER A 145 -41.83 -5.94 -32.27
CA SER A 145 -42.71 -6.66 -33.20
C SER A 145 -42.41 -6.42 -34.67
#